data_AF-A0A812LNJ2-F1
#
_entry.id   AF-A0A812LNJ2-F1
#
_cell.length_a   1.000
_cell.length_b   1.000
_cell.length_c   1.000
_cell.angle_alpha   90.00
_cell.angle_beta   90.00
_cell.angle_gamma   90.00
#
_symmetry.space_group_name_H-M   'P 1'
#
loop_
_entity.id
_entity.type
_entity.pdbx_description
1 polymer ?
#
loop_
_entity_poly.entity_id
_entity_poly.type
_entity_poly.pdbx_seq_one_letter_code
_entity_poly.pdbx_strand_id
1 'polypeptide(L)'
;MIHVCQNTWDKITQREGKDYIRDELGVNTDREQCWWEDWDEGALRKIIADQKRITQKGKELGLKKLYSVLVVLDDHADNPAVHRKTGDGVLDTLFIRGRHFCINTWVSTQKLRLMSSAVRVNVMFYCVFRLRNQLELDALVEELSAMLPKETLYSMYEEATREPYSFWFVNLRAPKEDMFWVRFDRKFVLNGDDPDPAGLRRVHRGTFLYWEDTVAGTLHYAELPVGAYTGPQLAAWISSNFAAATYTAETNELDVSWDGVRLILNDAELRQRFPGTGSYPPGASPSKPLSINHLLGPSYITGSVQRFVFVTMNPFSELYLRCPSLANGETTVGPLGHDILCKIVVSKGVGHVMETETSEEHWVNLHGPITLRHLRFKLTDYQGNVVDTRDTSVSFLIFLDTER
;
A
#
# COMPACT_ATOMS: atom_id res chain seq x y z
N MET A 1 21.04 18.46 21.42
CA MET A 1 20.70 19.88 21.56
C MET A 1 19.90 20.33 20.35
N ILE A 2 18.95 21.26 20.49
CA ILE A 2 18.08 21.74 19.41
C ILE A 2 18.28 23.25 19.24
N HIS A 3 18.56 23.69 18.02
CA HIS A 3 18.65 25.09 17.62
C HIS A 3 17.55 25.38 16.62
N VAL A 4 16.73 26.39 16.89
CA VAL A 4 15.56 26.74 16.07
C VAL A 4 15.72 28.16 15.54
N CYS A 5 15.64 28.32 14.23
CA CYS A 5 15.58 29.61 13.53
C CYS A 5 14.18 29.77 12.92
N GLN A 6 13.42 30.75 13.40
CA GLN A 6 11.96 30.79 13.25
C GLN A 6 11.41 32.21 13.08
N ASN A 7 10.67 32.46 12.00
CA ASN A 7 10.05 33.76 11.71
C ASN A 7 8.52 33.82 11.89
N THR A 8 7.81 32.69 11.89
CA THR A 8 6.34 32.66 11.70
C THR A 8 5.50 32.25 12.90
N TRP A 9 6.12 31.78 13.99
CA TRP A 9 5.35 31.26 15.13
C TRP A 9 4.87 32.37 16.05
N ASP A 10 3.63 32.25 16.50
CA ASP A 10 3.01 33.11 17.51
C ASP A 10 3.83 33.07 18.82
N LYS A 11 3.81 34.19 19.57
CA LYS A 11 4.57 34.31 20.84
C LYS A 11 4.24 33.22 21.87
N ILE A 12 3.05 32.63 21.79
CA ILE A 12 2.60 31.54 22.67
C ILE A 12 3.35 30.24 22.30
N THR A 13 3.35 29.85 21.04
CA THR A 13 4.03 28.65 20.53
C THR A 13 5.55 28.74 20.73
N GLN A 14 6.13 29.93 20.57
CA GLN A 14 7.55 30.16 20.86
C GLN A 14 7.89 29.95 22.34
N ARG A 15 6.99 30.35 23.24
CA ARG A 15 7.16 30.19 24.69
C ARG A 15 7.09 28.72 25.08
N GLU A 16 6.10 27.98 24.57
CA GLU A 16 5.96 26.53 24.81
C GLU A 16 7.19 25.75 24.33
N GLY A 17 7.73 26.09 23.15
CA GLY A 17 8.96 25.48 22.65
C GLY A 17 10.19 25.75 23.51
N LYS A 18 10.33 26.98 24.02
CA LYS A 18 11.42 27.35 24.94
C LYS A 18 11.29 26.66 26.31
N ASP A 19 10.07 26.60 26.84
CA ASP A 19 9.79 25.93 28.11
C ASP A 19 10.05 24.41 27.99
N TYR A 20 9.70 23.77 26.87
CA TYR A 20 10.05 22.37 26.61
C TYR A 20 11.57 22.12 26.59
N ILE A 21 12.34 22.98 25.94
CA ILE A 21 13.81 22.85 25.87
C ILE A 21 14.44 23.00 27.26
N ARG A 22 13.92 23.93 28.07
CA ARG A 22 14.42 24.17 29.42
C ARG A 22 14.04 23.06 30.38
N ASP A 23 12.77 22.70 30.40
CA ASP A 23 12.17 21.89 31.47
C ASP A 23 12.24 20.38 31.17
N GLU A 24 12.03 19.96 29.91
CA GLU A 24 12.07 18.54 29.51
C GLU A 24 13.46 18.11 29.02
N LEU A 25 14.13 18.94 28.22
CA LEU A 25 15.48 18.63 27.72
C LEU A 25 16.60 19.06 28.68
N GLY A 26 16.28 19.79 29.75
CA GLY A 26 17.22 20.22 30.78
C GLY A 26 18.31 21.18 30.28
N VAL A 27 18.08 21.86 29.16
CA VAL A 27 19.07 22.77 28.56
C VAL A 27 18.95 24.14 29.23
N ASN A 28 20.05 24.64 29.76
CA ASN A 28 20.07 25.97 30.35
C ASN A 28 20.11 27.05 29.25
N THR A 29 18.92 27.55 28.90
CA THR A 29 18.72 28.58 27.87
C THR A 29 19.31 29.95 28.20
N ASP A 30 19.72 30.19 29.46
CA ASP A 30 20.38 31.44 29.87
C ASP A 30 21.87 31.43 29.53
N ARG A 31 22.48 30.24 29.39
CA ARG A 31 23.91 30.08 29.03
C ARG A 31 24.11 29.85 27.54
N GLU A 32 23.14 29.24 26.87
CA GLU A 32 23.26 28.85 25.48
C GLU A 32 22.01 29.24 24.71
N GLN A 33 22.20 30.14 23.74
CA GLN A 33 21.11 30.58 22.87
C GLN A 33 20.70 29.41 21.97
N CYS A 34 19.44 29.03 22.06
CA CYS A 34 18.85 27.95 21.27
C CYS A 34 17.77 28.45 20.29
N TRP A 35 17.45 29.74 20.31
CA TRP A 35 16.41 30.35 19.50
C TRP A 35 16.90 31.61 18.80
N TRP A 36 16.59 31.71 17.50
CA TRP A 36 16.83 32.87 16.66
C TRP A 36 15.53 33.25 15.97
N GLU A 37 15.19 34.54 16.03
CA GLU A 37 14.06 35.09 15.27
C GLU A 37 14.51 35.29 13.83
N ASP A 38 15.54 36.12 13.61
CA ASP A 38 16.10 36.36 12.28
C ASP A 38 17.16 35.34 11.85
N TRP A 39 17.38 35.28 10.53
CA TRP A 39 18.47 34.51 9.94
C TRP A 39 19.84 35.08 10.34
N ASP A 40 20.56 34.36 11.19
CA ASP A 40 21.94 34.67 11.58
C ASP A 40 22.92 33.62 11.04
N GLU A 41 23.53 33.92 9.89
CA GLU A 41 24.53 33.08 9.26
C GLU A 41 25.78 32.90 10.16
N GLY A 42 26.15 33.91 10.94
CA GLY A 42 27.32 33.90 11.81
C GLY A 42 27.15 32.96 12.99
N ALA A 43 25.98 33.01 13.64
CA ALA A 43 25.62 32.09 14.70
C ALA A 43 25.61 30.63 14.20
N LEU A 44 25.02 30.39 13.02
CA LEU A 44 24.95 29.04 12.45
C LEU A 44 26.34 28.48 12.10
N ARG A 45 27.23 29.30 11.53
CA ARG A 45 28.63 28.91 11.29
C ARG A 45 29.39 28.62 12.59
N LYS A 46 29.13 29.38 13.66
CA LYS A 46 29.71 29.14 14.99
C LYS A 46 29.26 27.80 15.56
N ILE A 47 27.95 27.50 15.50
CA ILE A 47 27.39 26.21 15.94
C ILE A 47 28.05 25.04 15.20
N ILE A 48 28.20 25.15 13.88
CA ILE A 48 28.88 24.12 13.07
C ILE A 48 30.34 23.95 13.51
N ALA A 49 31.07 25.04 13.76
CA ALA A 49 32.47 24.99 14.18
C ALA A 49 32.64 24.38 15.58
N ASP A 50 31.78 24.75 16.52
CA ASP A 50 31.80 24.23 17.89
C ASP A 50 31.44 22.75 17.91
N GLN A 51 30.40 22.35 17.17
CA GLN A 51 30.00 20.96 17.06
C GLN A 51 31.05 20.09 16.36
N LYS A 52 31.77 20.63 15.37
CA LYS A 52 32.93 19.96 14.77
C LYS A 52 34.03 19.70 15.80
N ARG A 53 34.33 20.69 16.66
CA ARG A 53 35.32 20.56 17.74
C ARG A 53 34.90 19.51 18.78
N ILE A 54 33.63 19.51 19.18
CA ILE A 54 33.06 18.53 20.13
C ILE A 54 33.13 17.12 19.54
N THR A 55 32.73 16.94 18.29
CA THR A 55 32.74 15.65 17.60
C THR A 55 34.16 15.11 17.46
N GLN A 56 35.12 15.96 17.11
CA GLN A 56 36.52 15.56 16.98
C GLN A 56 37.12 15.14 18.33
N LYS A 57 36.96 15.97 19.37
CA LYS A 57 37.41 15.63 20.72
C LYS A 57 36.73 14.37 21.25
N GLY A 58 35.43 14.19 20.98
CA GLY A 58 34.69 12.99 21.39
C GLY A 58 35.21 11.71 20.74
N LYS A 59 35.64 11.79 19.47
CA LYS A 59 36.32 10.68 18.77
C LYS A 59 37.71 10.41 19.35
N GLU A 60 38.49 11.45 19.63
CA GLU A 60 39.82 11.34 20.26
C GLU A 60 39.73 10.71 21.67
N LEU A 61 38.68 11.02 22.42
CA LEU A 61 38.40 10.46 23.74
C LEU A 61 37.74 9.06 23.69
N GLY A 62 37.48 8.51 22.50
CA GLY A 62 36.92 7.16 22.33
C GLY A 62 35.47 7.01 22.81
N LEU A 63 34.68 8.09 22.84
CA LEU A 63 33.29 8.03 23.29
C LEU A 63 32.45 7.15 22.35
N LYS A 64 31.77 6.13 22.90
CA LYS A 64 30.90 5.22 22.14
C LYS A 64 29.63 5.89 21.60
N LYS A 65 29.19 7.00 22.20
CA LYS A 65 28.04 7.80 21.76
C LYS A 65 28.49 9.25 21.58
N LEU A 66 28.44 9.72 20.34
CA LEU A 66 28.72 11.12 20.01
C LEU A 66 27.45 11.94 20.23
N TYR A 67 27.62 13.14 20.81
CA TYR A 67 26.51 14.06 21.02
C TYR A 67 26.07 14.66 19.68
N SER A 68 24.77 14.60 19.39
CA SER A 68 24.18 15.16 18.17
C SER A 68 23.40 16.43 18.43
N VAL A 69 23.35 17.28 17.42
CA VAL A 69 22.61 18.54 17.43
C VAL A 69 21.57 18.52 16.30
N LEU A 70 20.40 19.08 16.54
CA LEU A 70 19.34 19.29 15.55
C LEU A 70 19.22 20.79 15.28
N VAL A 71 19.31 21.18 14.01
CA VAL A 71 19.03 22.54 13.54
C VAL A 71 17.70 22.52 12.81
N VAL A 72 16.74 23.32 13.26
CA VAL A 72 15.43 23.48 12.62
C VAL A 72 15.36 24.88 12.01
N LEU A 73 15.08 24.94 10.72
CA LEU A 73 14.90 26.17 9.96
C LEU A 73 13.48 26.20 9.42
N ASP A 74 12.70 27.20 9.81
CA ASP A 74 11.31 27.35 9.34
C ASP A 74 11.10 28.66 8.60
N ASP A 75 10.39 28.58 7.49
CA ASP A 75 9.91 29.72 6.69
C ASP A 75 10.97 30.78 6.33
N HIS A 76 12.17 30.32 5.94
CA HIS A 76 13.23 31.18 5.43
C HIS A 76 13.44 31.07 3.91
N ALA A 77 12.49 30.44 3.20
CA ALA A 77 12.59 30.18 1.76
C ALA A 77 12.69 31.46 0.90
N ASP A 78 12.09 32.55 1.36
CA ASP A 78 12.10 33.84 0.64
C ASP A 78 13.30 34.72 1.00
N ASN A 79 14.17 34.31 1.93
CA ASN A 79 15.35 35.09 2.30
C ASN A 79 16.52 34.81 1.34
N PRO A 80 16.94 35.78 0.49
CA PRO A 80 18.01 35.57 -0.48
C PRO A 80 19.36 35.24 0.16
N ALA A 81 19.58 35.60 1.43
CA ALA A 81 20.78 35.29 2.18
C ALA A 81 20.92 33.78 2.48
N VAL A 82 19.79 33.07 2.56
CA VAL A 82 19.73 31.62 2.81
C VAL A 82 20.04 30.82 1.55
N HIS A 83 19.68 31.37 0.39
CA HIS A 83 19.73 30.70 -0.91
C HIS A 83 20.76 31.33 -1.86
N ARG A 84 21.92 31.76 -1.36
CA ARG A 84 23.03 32.19 -2.21
C ARG A 84 23.33 31.09 -3.23
N LYS A 85 23.21 31.41 -4.53
CA LYS A 85 23.40 30.48 -5.67
C LYS A 85 24.82 29.93 -5.81
N THR A 86 25.75 30.37 -4.97
CA THR A 86 27.16 30.01 -4.97
C THR A 86 27.36 29.01 -3.83
N GLY A 87 27.96 27.84 -4.10
CA GLY A 87 28.05 26.67 -3.20
C GLY A 87 28.84 26.84 -1.88
N ASP A 88 28.86 28.04 -1.31
CA ASP A 88 29.31 28.39 0.04
C ASP A 88 28.12 28.80 0.94
N GLY A 89 26.89 28.41 0.55
CA GLY A 89 25.72 28.52 1.41
C GLY A 89 25.89 27.67 2.67
N VAL A 90 25.61 28.25 3.84
CA VAL A 90 25.67 27.50 5.10
C VAL A 90 24.67 26.34 5.11
N LEU A 91 23.52 26.52 4.46
CA LEU A 91 22.52 25.48 4.30
C LEU A 91 23.04 24.29 3.47
N ASP A 92 23.72 24.56 2.35
CA ASP A 92 24.35 23.51 1.53
C ASP A 92 25.40 22.74 2.34
N THR A 93 26.18 23.46 3.14
CA THR A 93 27.19 22.84 4.02
C THR A 93 26.55 21.93 5.06
N LEU A 94 25.40 22.31 5.63
CA LEU A 94 24.65 21.47 6.57
C LEU A 94 24.15 20.19 5.91
N PHE A 95 23.57 20.26 4.72
CA PHE A 95 23.04 19.07 4.02
C PHE A 95 24.12 18.16 3.45
N ILE A 96 25.26 18.71 3.01
CA ILE A 96 26.37 17.91 2.45
C ILE A 96 27.25 17.35 3.58
N ARG A 97 27.66 18.17 4.55
CA ARG A 97 28.69 17.83 5.55
C ARG A 97 28.16 17.72 6.98
N GLY A 98 26.96 18.21 7.29
CA GLY A 98 26.43 18.22 8.65
C GLY A 98 26.43 16.84 9.32
N ARG A 99 26.12 15.78 8.56
CA ARG A 99 26.15 14.39 9.05
C ARG A 99 27.52 13.95 9.58
N HIS A 100 28.63 14.46 9.03
CA HIS A 100 29.99 14.13 9.49
C HIS A 100 30.29 14.72 10.89
N PHE A 101 29.55 15.76 11.26
CA PHE A 101 29.66 16.47 12.53
C PHE A 101 28.50 16.14 13.47
N CYS A 102 27.71 15.09 13.19
CA CYS A 102 26.54 14.72 13.97
C CYS A 102 25.49 15.85 14.08
N ILE A 103 25.36 16.66 13.02
CA ILE A 103 24.32 17.69 12.89
C ILE A 103 23.19 17.14 12.01
N ASN A 104 21.98 17.09 12.57
CA ASN A 104 20.75 16.85 11.84
C ASN A 104 20.12 18.20 11.49
N THR A 105 19.52 18.31 10.31
CA THR A 105 18.92 19.57 9.85
C THR A 105 17.53 19.33 9.31
N TRP A 106 16.55 20.07 9.83
CA TRP A 106 15.18 20.09 9.35
C TRP A 106 14.90 21.45 8.73
N VAL A 107 14.29 21.43 7.54
CA VAL A 107 13.91 22.65 6.82
C VAL A 107 12.44 22.52 6.46
N SER A 108 11.68 23.53 6.85
CA SER A 108 10.30 23.73 6.41
C SER A 108 10.29 24.81 5.34
N THR A 109 9.62 24.53 4.22
CA THR A 109 9.51 25.44 3.07
C THR A 109 8.15 25.30 2.41
N GLN A 110 7.60 26.43 1.95
CA GLN A 110 6.36 26.47 1.16
C GLN A 110 6.60 26.14 -0.32
N LYS A 111 7.83 26.33 -0.81
CA LYS A 111 8.21 26.09 -2.21
C LYS A 111 9.48 25.24 -2.28
N LEU A 112 9.36 24.06 -2.87
CA LEU A 112 10.46 23.09 -2.91
C LEU A 112 11.58 23.56 -3.87
N ARG A 113 11.20 24.17 -5.00
CA ARG A 113 12.15 24.62 -6.04
C ARG A 113 13.00 25.84 -5.63
N LEU A 114 12.65 26.54 -4.55
CA LEU A 114 13.49 27.62 -3.99
C LEU A 114 14.74 27.07 -3.30
N MET A 115 14.71 25.82 -2.84
CA MET A 115 15.88 25.18 -2.24
C MET A 115 16.97 24.95 -3.30
N SER A 116 18.23 24.85 -2.90
CA SER A 116 19.31 24.47 -3.82
C SER A 116 19.15 23.01 -4.25
N SER A 117 19.64 22.64 -5.43
CA SER A 117 19.68 21.23 -5.85
C SER A 117 20.53 20.37 -4.92
N ALA A 118 21.59 20.96 -4.32
CA ALA A 118 22.43 20.28 -3.34
C ALA A 118 21.65 19.84 -2.10
N VAL A 119 20.72 20.67 -1.61
CA VAL A 119 19.84 20.33 -0.48
C VAL A 119 18.87 19.21 -0.86
N ARG A 120 18.18 19.34 -2.01
CA ARG A 120 17.15 18.36 -2.43
C ARG A 120 17.72 16.97 -2.69
N VAL A 121 18.90 16.87 -3.31
CA VAL A 121 19.56 15.57 -3.56
C VAL A 121 20.07 14.91 -2.27
N ASN A 122 20.41 15.69 -1.23
CA ASN A 122 20.96 15.17 0.03
C ASN A 122 19.92 14.97 1.14
N VAL A 123 18.65 15.29 0.88
CA VAL A 123 17.57 15.11 1.83
C VAL A 123 17.38 13.61 2.12
N MET A 124 17.02 13.28 3.36
CA MET A 124 16.89 11.89 3.80
C MET A 124 15.44 11.44 3.86
N PHE A 125 14.53 12.38 4.10
CA PHE A 125 13.10 12.12 4.11
C PHE A 125 12.34 13.42 3.79
N TYR A 126 11.10 13.27 3.34
CA TYR A 126 10.14 14.36 3.18
C TYR A 126 8.93 14.15 4.10
N CYS A 127 8.42 15.23 4.67
CA CYS A 127 7.11 15.30 5.30
C CYS A 127 6.27 16.30 4.51
N VAL A 128 5.26 15.82 3.78
CA VAL A 128 4.53 16.62 2.79
C VAL A 128 3.08 16.73 3.24
N PHE A 129 2.71 17.92 3.68
CA PHE A 129 1.32 18.25 4.02
C PHE A 129 0.51 18.53 2.76
N ARG A 130 -0.81 18.69 2.90
CA ARG A 130 -1.70 19.04 1.81
C ARG A 130 -1.29 20.36 1.15
N LEU A 131 -0.70 20.27 -0.04
CA LEU A 131 -0.34 21.37 -0.92
C LEU A 131 -1.58 21.89 -1.64
N ARG A 132 -1.67 23.22 -1.75
CA ARG A 132 -2.72 23.91 -2.53
C ARG A 132 -2.29 24.18 -3.98
N ASN A 133 -1.00 24.16 -4.26
CA ASN A 133 -0.43 24.47 -5.58
C ASN A 133 -0.05 23.18 -6.31
N GLN A 134 -0.70 22.93 -7.45
CA GLN A 134 -0.41 21.76 -8.29
C GLN A 134 1.03 21.74 -8.79
N LEU A 135 1.62 22.90 -9.10
CA LEU A 135 2.99 22.98 -9.61
C LEU A 135 4.05 22.51 -8.59
N GLU A 136 3.81 22.71 -7.30
CA GLU A 136 4.72 22.22 -6.25
C GLU A 136 4.55 20.71 -6.05
N LEU A 137 3.32 20.19 -6.18
CA LEU A 137 3.06 18.76 -6.15
C LEU A 137 3.75 18.07 -7.34
N ASP A 138 3.59 18.61 -8.54
CA ASP A 138 4.21 18.08 -9.76
C ASP A 138 5.74 18.12 -9.65
N ALA A 139 6.31 19.18 -9.08
CA ALA A 139 7.74 19.27 -8.83
C ALA A 139 8.25 18.17 -7.89
N LEU A 140 7.54 17.91 -6.79
CA LEU A 140 7.88 16.83 -5.87
C LEU A 140 7.74 15.45 -6.53
N VAL A 141 6.65 15.22 -7.26
CA VAL A 141 6.39 13.97 -7.97
C VAL A 141 7.43 13.74 -9.06
N GLU A 142 7.89 14.79 -9.75
CA GLU A 142 9.01 14.71 -10.70
C GLU A 142 10.30 14.22 -10.03
N GLU A 143 10.65 14.74 -8.85
CA GLU A 143 11.83 14.28 -8.12
C GLU A 143 11.73 12.83 -7.67
N LEU A 144 10.53 12.37 -7.31
CA LEU A 144 10.26 11.00 -6.87
C LEU A 144 9.97 10.03 -8.03
N SER A 145 9.80 10.53 -9.26
CA SER A 145 9.37 9.74 -10.42
C SER A 145 10.38 8.66 -10.85
N ALA A 146 11.63 8.77 -10.41
CA ALA A 146 12.63 7.71 -10.58
C ALA A 146 12.33 6.45 -9.73
N MET A 147 11.56 6.59 -8.64
CA MET A 147 11.25 5.49 -7.72
C MET A 147 9.98 4.73 -8.12
N LEU A 148 8.94 5.46 -8.50
CA LEU A 148 7.61 4.95 -8.87
C LEU A 148 6.99 5.83 -9.96
N PRO A 149 6.03 5.29 -10.73
CA PRO A 149 5.28 6.09 -11.71
C PRO A 149 4.55 7.25 -11.05
N LYS A 150 4.45 8.34 -11.81
CA LYS A 150 3.78 9.57 -11.36
C LYS A 150 2.36 9.33 -10.88
N GLU A 151 1.57 8.54 -11.62
CA GLU A 151 0.17 8.21 -11.26
C GLU A 151 0.03 7.56 -9.89
N THR A 152 0.93 6.62 -9.58
CA THR A 152 0.98 5.95 -8.28
C THR A 152 1.34 6.93 -7.17
N LEU A 153 2.30 7.82 -7.41
CA LEU A 153 2.73 8.84 -6.46
C LEU A 153 1.62 9.86 -6.17
N TYR A 154 0.87 10.30 -7.19
CA TYR A 154 -0.30 11.17 -6.99
C TYR A 154 -1.36 10.48 -6.12
N SER A 155 -1.66 9.21 -6.42
CA SER A 155 -2.65 8.43 -5.66
C SER A 155 -2.23 8.26 -4.18
N MET A 156 -0.94 8.00 -3.94
CA MET A 156 -0.39 7.89 -2.58
C MET A 156 -0.47 9.21 -1.83
N TYR A 157 -0.10 10.31 -2.48
CA TYR A 157 -0.18 11.64 -1.89
C TYR A 157 -1.63 12.03 -1.54
N GLU A 158 -2.58 11.77 -2.43
CA GLU A 158 -3.99 12.07 -2.19
C GLU A 158 -4.53 11.27 -1.00
N GLU A 159 -4.23 9.97 -0.94
CA GLU A 159 -4.63 9.11 0.17
C GLU A 159 -3.93 9.51 1.48
N ALA A 160 -2.66 9.92 1.43
CA ALA A 160 -1.91 10.35 2.61
C ALA A 160 -2.35 11.71 3.16
N THR A 161 -2.93 12.58 2.32
CA THR A 161 -3.36 13.94 2.69
C THR A 161 -4.88 14.10 2.71
N ARG A 162 -5.64 13.00 2.62
CA ARG A 162 -7.11 13.00 2.66
C ARG A 162 -7.65 13.53 3.98
N GLU A 163 -7.06 13.11 5.10
CA GLU A 163 -7.46 13.54 6.43
C GLU A 163 -6.89 14.91 6.80
N PRO A 164 -7.63 15.75 7.54
CA PRO A 164 -7.10 17.01 8.08
C PRO A 164 -5.82 16.78 8.90
N TYR A 165 -4.81 17.63 8.69
CA TYR A 165 -3.49 17.57 9.34
C TYR A 165 -2.68 16.28 9.06
N SER A 166 -3.15 15.40 8.18
CA SER A 166 -2.36 14.27 7.71
C SER A 166 -1.29 14.73 6.72
N PHE A 167 -0.17 14.00 6.68
CA PHE A 167 0.95 14.26 5.80
C PHE A 167 1.48 12.96 5.19
N TRP A 168 2.04 13.10 4.00
CA TRP A 168 2.75 12.04 3.32
C TRP A 168 4.20 12.02 3.78
N PHE A 169 4.64 10.91 4.34
CA PHE A 169 6.03 10.71 4.75
C PHE A 169 6.75 9.83 3.74
N VAL A 170 7.87 10.33 3.24
CA VAL A 170 8.70 9.65 2.24
C VAL A 170 10.11 9.49 2.79
N ASN A 171 10.52 8.26 3.07
CA ASN A 171 11.85 7.94 3.60
C ASN A 171 12.79 7.49 2.49
N LEU A 172 13.61 8.41 1.97
CA LEU A 172 14.53 8.15 0.86
C LEU A 172 15.71 7.23 1.21
N ARG A 173 15.90 6.90 2.49
CA ARG A 173 16.95 5.97 2.94
C ARG A 173 16.46 4.54 3.06
N ALA A 174 15.16 4.35 3.15
CA ALA A 174 14.56 3.04 3.26
C ALA A 174 14.58 2.33 1.88
N PRO A 175 14.56 0.98 1.85
CA PRO A 175 14.29 0.26 0.62
C PRO A 175 12.92 0.67 0.07
N LYS A 176 12.72 0.48 -1.25
CA LYS A 176 11.52 0.92 -1.97
C LYS A 176 10.22 0.49 -1.28
N GLU A 177 10.18 -0.75 -0.79
CA GLU A 177 9.06 -1.29 -0.04
C GLU A 177 8.70 -0.52 1.23
N ASP A 178 9.66 0.09 1.93
CA ASP A 178 9.51 0.84 3.20
C ASP A 178 9.51 2.36 3.02
N MET A 179 9.48 2.84 1.78
CA MET A 179 9.73 4.24 1.47
C MET A 179 8.55 5.15 1.80
N PHE A 180 7.30 4.69 1.62
CA PHE A 180 6.12 5.57 1.63
C PHE A 180 5.20 5.28 2.80
N TRP A 181 4.78 6.33 3.52
CA TRP A 181 3.93 6.24 4.70
C TRP A 181 2.89 7.37 4.73
N VAL A 182 1.76 7.10 5.37
CA VAL A 182 0.81 8.10 5.85
C VAL A 182 1.15 8.41 7.29
N ARG A 183 1.49 9.67 7.55
CA ARG A 183 2.04 10.13 8.82
C ARG A 183 3.25 9.27 9.20
N PHE A 184 3.26 8.71 10.41
CA PHE A 184 4.18 7.66 10.82
C PHE A 184 3.47 6.34 11.13
N ASP A 185 2.17 6.25 10.82
CA ASP A 185 1.29 5.21 11.36
C ASP A 185 1.04 4.10 10.34
N ARG A 186 0.85 4.47 9.06
CA ARG A 186 0.40 3.54 8.01
C ARG A 186 1.35 3.56 6.83
N LYS A 187 2.11 2.48 6.68
CA LYS A 187 2.96 2.22 5.53
C LYS A 187 2.13 1.88 4.29
N PHE A 188 2.52 2.41 3.13
CA PHE A 188 2.01 1.94 1.84
C PHE A 188 2.70 0.63 1.46
N VAL A 189 1.89 -0.37 1.10
CA VAL A 189 2.42 -1.64 0.57
C VAL A 189 2.53 -1.48 -0.93
N LEU A 190 3.76 -1.35 -1.41
CA LEU A 190 4.06 -1.52 -2.83
C LEU A 190 4.02 -3.02 -3.09
N ASN A 191 2.92 -3.52 -3.64
CA ASN A 191 2.95 -4.86 -4.22
C ASN A 191 4.03 -4.83 -5.30
N GLY A 192 5.01 -5.72 -5.23
CA GLY A 192 6.19 -5.76 -6.09
C GLY A 192 5.90 -6.12 -7.55
N ASP A 193 4.69 -5.84 -8.01
CA ASP A 193 4.31 -5.97 -9.40
C ASP A 193 4.50 -4.59 -10.03
N ASP A 194 5.22 -4.56 -11.15
CA ASP A 194 5.31 -3.40 -12.02
C ASP A 194 3.96 -2.70 -12.17
N PRO A 195 3.95 -1.38 -12.37
CA PRO A 195 2.73 -0.66 -12.70
C PRO A 195 2.22 -1.20 -14.03
N ASP A 196 1.27 -2.12 -13.95
CA ASP A 196 0.51 -2.59 -15.11
C ASP A 196 -0.07 -1.33 -15.76
N PRO A 197 0.29 -0.98 -17.02
CA PRO A 197 0.01 0.32 -17.62
C PRO A 197 -1.47 0.54 -17.99
N ALA A 198 -2.38 -0.18 -17.35
CA ALA A 198 -3.80 0.02 -17.43
C ALA A 198 -4.41 -0.13 -16.04
N GLY A 199 -5.12 0.90 -15.58
CA GLY A 199 -5.98 0.83 -14.40
C GLY A 199 -7.20 -0.09 -14.59
N LEU A 200 -7.00 -1.30 -15.15
CA LEU A 200 -8.02 -2.32 -15.30
C LEU A 200 -7.56 -3.61 -14.61
N ARG A 201 -8.42 -4.10 -13.70
CA ARG A 201 -8.55 -5.50 -13.26
C ARG A 201 -7.67 -5.90 -12.07
N ARG A 202 -8.06 -5.38 -10.90
CA ARG A 202 -7.73 -6.00 -9.60
C ARG A 202 -8.39 -7.39 -9.49
N VAL A 203 -7.52 -8.40 -9.46
CA VAL A 203 -7.66 -9.75 -8.88
C VAL A 203 -9.08 -10.30 -8.80
N HIS A 204 -9.58 -10.80 -9.93
CA HIS A 204 -10.55 -11.88 -9.91
C HIS A 204 -9.81 -13.23 -9.84
N ARG A 205 -10.51 -14.30 -9.43
CA ARG A 205 -10.07 -15.70 -9.37
C ARG A 205 -9.75 -16.29 -10.76
N GLY A 206 -9.18 -15.49 -11.64
CA GLY A 206 -9.04 -15.78 -13.06
C GLY A 206 -10.24 -15.35 -13.88
N THR A 207 -9.99 -14.87 -15.10
CA THR A 207 -11.00 -14.48 -16.09
C THR A 207 -10.85 -15.27 -17.39
N PHE A 208 -9.86 -16.16 -17.50
CA PHE A 208 -9.55 -16.82 -18.77
C PHE A 208 -10.19 -18.21 -18.88
N LEU A 209 -10.83 -18.48 -20.01
CA LEU A 209 -11.18 -19.83 -20.45
C LEU A 209 -10.04 -20.36 -21.32
N TYR A 210 -9.53 -21.55 -21.00
CA TYR A 210 -8.48 -22.22 -21.77
C TYR A 210 -9.05 -23.42 -22.52
N TRP A 211 -8.65 -23.57 -23.79
CA TRP A 211 -8.91 -24.78 -24.55
C TRP A 211 -7.71 -25.18 -25.39
N GLU A 212 -7.59 -26.48 -25.59
CA GLU A 212 -6.63 -27.11 -26.48
C GLU A 212 -7.29 -27.40 -27.82
N ASP A 213 -6.55 -27.13 -28.90
CA ASP A 213 -6.79 -27.77 -30.20
C ASP A 213 -6.03 -29.09 -30.22
N THR A 214 -6.73 -30.23 -30.16
CA THR A 214 -6.12 -31.56 -30.08
C THR A 214 -5.46 -32.00 -31.38
N VAL A 215 -5.72 -31.33 -32.50
CA VAL A 215 -5.09 -31.63 -33.80
C VAL A 215 -3.80 -30.85 -33.94
N ALA A 216 -3.81 -29.55 -33.60
CA ALA A 216 -2.63 -28.69 -33.68
C ALA A 216 -1.71 -28.79 -32.45
N GLY A 217 -2.22 -29.28 -31.32
CA GLY A 217 -1.50 -29.30 -30.03
C GLY A 217 -1.26 -27.89 -29.48
N THR A 218 -2.13 -26.92 -29.80
CA THR A 218 -1.97 -25.51 -29.42
C THR A 218 -2.96 -25.11 -28.33
N LEU A 219 -2.48 -24.29 -27.40
CA LEU A 219 -3.31 -23.70 -26.34
C LEU A 219 -3.88 -22.37 -26.79
N HIS A 220 -5.19 -22.21 -26.63
CA HIS A 220 -5.91 -20.97 -26.86
C HIS A 220 -6.58 -20.49 -25.57
N TYR A 221 -6.84 -19.19 -25.50
CA TYR A 221 -7.53 -18.58 -24.37
C TYR A 221 -8.53 -17.53 -24.84
N ALA A 222 -9.57 -17.30 -24.03
CA ALA A 222 -10.52 -16.21 -24.18
C ALA A 222 -10.81 -15.58 -22.83
N GLU A 223 -10.99 -14.28 -22.79
CA GLU A 223 -11.26 -13.55 -21.55
C GLU A 223 -12.76 -13.32 -21.35
N LEU A 224 -13.24 -13.75 -20.18
CA LEU A 224 -14.62 -13.55 -19.74
C LEU A 224 -14.86 -12.06 -19.39
N PRO A 225 -15.87 -11.40 -19.98
CA PRO A 225 -16.20 -10.02 -19.66
C PRO A 225 -16.81 -9.90 -18.26
N VAL A 226 -16.68 -8.71 -17.68
CA VAL A 226 -17.28 -8.39 -16.38
C VAL A 226 -18.80 -8.50 -16.47
N GLY A 227 -19.38 -9.46 -15.74
CA GLY A 227 -20.83 -9.66 -15.66
C GLY A 227 -21.29 -11.03 -16.19
N ALA A 228 -20.48 -11.75 -16.97
CA ALA A 228 -20.85 -13.05 -17.54
C ALA A 228 -20.70 -14.24 -16.54
N TYR A 229 -21.00 -14.01 -15.26
CA TYR A 229 -20.87 -15.01 -14.18
C TYR A 229 -22.18 -15.77 -13.90
N THR A 230 -23.25 -15.49 -14.65
CA THR A 230 -24.51 -16.23 -14.56
C THR A 230 -24.54 -17.34 -15.62
N GLY A 231 -25.17 -18.48 -15.32
CA GLY A 231 -25.18 -19.64 -16.20
C GLY A 231 -25.65 -19.34 -17.63
N PRO A 232 -26.78 -18.63 -17.81
CA PRO A 232 -27.22 -18.22 -19.15
C PRO A 232 -26.25 -17.29 -19.87
N GLN A 233 -25.63 -16.32 -19.17
CA GLN A 233 -24.68 -15.39 -19.79
C GLN A 233 -23.34 -16.06 -20.10
N LEU A 234 -22.90 -16.99 -19.25
CA LEU A 234 -21.71 -17.80 -19.47
C LEU A 234 -21.90 -18.71 -20.69
N ALA A 235 -23.04 -19.39 -20.80
CA ALA A 235 -23.38 -20.20 -21.96
C ALA A 235 -23.47 -19.37 -23.25
N ALA A 236 -24.09 -18.18 -23.20
CA ALA A 236 -24.16 -17.27 -24.33
C ALA A 236 -22.76 -16.75 -24.75
N TRP A 237 -21.89 -16.47 -23.78
CA TRP A 237 -20.52 -16.04 -24.04
C TRP A 237 -19.67 -17.16 -24.66
N ILE A 238 -19.74 -18.39 -24.12
CA ILE A 238 -19.04 -19.56 -24.68
C ILE A 238 -19.55 -19.85 -26.10
N SER A 239 -20.86 -19.75 -26.33
CA SER A 239 -21.48 -19.91 -27.66
C SER A 239 -20.95 -18.91 -28.68
N SER A 240 -20.62 -17.69 -28.24
CA SER A 240 -20.15 -16.62 -29.12
C SER A 240 -18.66 -16.69 -29.42
N ASN A 241 -17.85 -17.29 -28.53
CA ASN A 241 -16.39 -17.24 -28.61
C ASN A 241 -15.74 -18.60 -28.91
N PHE A 242 -16.44 -19.71 -28.67
CA PHE A 242 -15.84 -21.05 -28.68
C PHE A 242 -16.69 -22.07 -29.44
N ALA A 243 -17.80 -22.51 -28.84
CA ALA A 243 -18.66 -23.56 -29.37
C ALA A 243 -20.06 -23.42 -28.76
N ALA A 244 -21.09 -23.92 -29.45
CA ALA A 244 -22.46 -23.86 -28.97
C ALA A 244 -22.57 -24.45 -27.56
N ALA A 245 -23.05 -23.65 -26.61
CA ALA A 245 -23.15 -24.01 -25.20
C ALA A 245 -24.55 -23.73 -24.68
N THR A 246 -25.11 -24.68 -23.93
CA THR A 246 -26.44 -24.60 -23.33
C THR A 246 -26.33 -24.80 -21.84
N TYR A 247 -26.98 -23.92 -21.06
CA TYR A 247 -27.05 -24.05 -19.61
C TYR A 247 -28.45 -24.52 -19.19
N THR A 248 -28.51 -25.56 -18.37
CA THR A 248 -29.73 -26.13 -17.82
C THR A 248 -29.84 -25.80 -16.34
N ALA A 249 -30.78 -24.93 -15.98
CA ALA A 249 -30.92 -24.43 -14.60
C ALA A 249 -31.38 -25.50 -13.59
N GLU A 250 -32.13 -26.50 -14.05
CA GLU A 250 -32.69 -27.57 -13.21
C GLU A 250 -31.63 -28.53 -12.67
N THR A 251 -30.63 -28.85 -13.51
CA THR A 251 -29.52 -29.76 -13.18
C THR A 251 -28.22 -29.02 -12.85
N ASN A 252 -28.19 -27.69 -13.02
CA ASN A 252 -26.99 -26.86 -12.94
C ASN A 252 -25.84 -27.35 -13.84
N GLU A 253 -26.22 -27.86 -15.01
CA GLU A 253 -25.30 -28.39 -16.01
C GLU A 253 -25.05 -27.38 -17.13
N LEU A 254 -23.80 -27.29 -17.57
CA LEU A 254 -23.42 -26.57 -18.79
C LEU A 254 -22.92 -27.58 -19.82
N ASP A 255 -23.63 -27.66 -20.93
CA ASP A 255 -23.34 -28.54 -22.05
C ASP A 255 -22.69 -27.74 -23.16
N VAL A 256 -21.40 -28.00 -23.43
CA VAL A 256 -20.64 -27.38 -24.52
C VAL A 256 -20.49 -28.39 -25.66
N SER A 257 -20.88 -28.01 -26.87
CA SER A 257 -20.74 -28.86 -28.06
C SER A 257 -19.28 -29.26 -28.27
N TRP A 258 -19.06 -30.56 -28.40
CA TRP A 258 -17.75 -31.17 -28.60
C TRP A 258 -17.63 -31.71 -30.03
N ASP A 259 -16.68 -31.18 -30.80
CA ASP A 259 -16.42 -31.53 -32.19
C ASP A 259 -15.30 -32.57 -32.37
N GLY A 260 -14.69 -33.05 -31.28
CA GLY A 260 -13.53 -33.95 -31.34
C GLY A 260 -12.17 -33.25 -31.44
N VAL A 261 -12.16 -31.92 -31.56
CA VAL A 261 -10.96 -31.12 -31.79
C VAL A 261 -10.70 -30.15 -30.65
N ARG A 262 -11.74 -29.50 -30.13
CA ARG A 262 -11.59 -28.44 -29.13
C ARG A 262 -11.95 -28.92 -27.73
N LEU A 263 -10.97 -28.94 -26.83
CA LEU A 263 -11.13 -29.40 -25.45
C LEU A 263 -10.91 -28.27 -24.45
N ILE A 264 -11.93 -27.93 -23.65
CA ILE A 264 -11.74 -27.04 -22.51
C ILE A 264 -10.95 -27.77 -21.42
N LEU A 265 -9.87 -27.16 -20.94
CA LEU A 265 -8.94 -27.77 -19.98
C LEU A 265 -9.15 -27.25 -18.56
N ASN A 266 -9.12 -28.17 -17.58
CA ASN A 266 -9.01 -27.80 -16.18
C ASN A 266 -7.57 -27.41 -15.79
N ASP A 267 -7.35 -26.80 -14.62
CA ASP A 267 -6.03 -26.32 -14.19
C ASP A 267 -4.97 -27.42 -14.07
N ALA A 268 -5.39 -28.63 -13.70
CA ALA A 268 -4.49 -29.78 -13.57
C ALA A 268 -4.07 -30.31 -14.94
N GLU A 269 -5.01 -30.42 -15.87
CA GLU A 269 -4.78 -30.81 -17.26
C GLU A 269 -3.93 -29.78 -18.00
N LEU A 270 -4.20 -28.49 -17.79
CA LEU A 270 -3.43 -27.39 -18.32
C LEU A 270 -1.96 -27.48 -17.86
N ARG A 271 -1.73 -27.73 -16.57
CA ARG A 271 -0.37 -27.88 -16.01
C ARG A 271 0.35 -29.14 -16.54
N GLN A 272 -0.38 -30.23 -16.77
CA GLN A 272 0.22 -31.47 -17.27
C GLN A 272 0.55 -31.41 -18.77
N ARG A 273 -0.35 -30.86 -19.59
CA ARG A 273 -0.20 -30.83 -21.05
C ARG A 273 0.65 -29.66 -21.52
N PHE A 274 0.60 -28.53 -20.82
CA PHE A 274 1.29 -27.30 -21.19
C PHE A 274 2.13 -26.73 -20.04
N PRO A 275 3.18 -27.45 -19.55
CA PRO A 275 3.98 -27.07 -18.37
C PRO A 275 4.89 -25.83 -18.56
N GLY A 276 4.60 -24.97 -19.52
CA GLY A 276 5.39 -23.80 -19.90
C GLY A 276 5.42 -23.55 -21.41
N THR A 277 4.92 -24.50 -22.19
CA THR A 277 4.70 -24.40 -23.63
C THR A 277 3.23 -24.08 -23.88
N GLY A 278 2.87 -22.91 -24.39
CA GLY A 278 1.47 -22.52 -24.61
C GLY A 278 1.30 -21.01 -24.66
N SER A 279 0.27 -20.53 -25.35
CA SER A 279 -0.05 -19.10 -25.39
C SER A 279 -0.81 -18.73 -24.12
N TYR A 280 -0.08 -18.23 -23.11
CA TYR A 280 -0.68 -17.71 -21.88
C TYR A 280 -0.89 -16.19 -21.98
N PRO A 281 -2.02 -15.66 -21.49
CA PRO A 281 -2.24 -14.22 -21.40
C PRO A 281 -1.26 -13.55 -20.43
N PRO A 282 -1.06 -12.22 -20.53
CA PRO A 282 -0.20 -11.46 -19.62
C PRO A 282 -0.57 -11.71 -18.15
N GLY A 283 0.44 -12.02 -17.33
CA GLY A 283 0.26 -12.29 -15.89
C GLY A 283 -0.22 -13.71 -15.53
N ALA A 284 -0.53 -14.56 -16.52
CA ALA A 284 -0.85 -15.97 -16.30
C ALA A 284 0.38 -16.88 -16.52
N SER A 285 0.46 -17.95 -15.73
CA SER A 285 1.51 -18.96 -15.83
C SER A 285 0.96 -20.36 -15.57
N PRO A 286 1.69 -21.45 -15.87
CA PRO A 286 1.27 -22.80 -15.52
C PRO A 286 1.06 -23.02 -14.00
N SER A 287 1.73 -22.23 -13.15
CA SER A 287 1.54 -22.27 -11.70
C SER A 287 0.36 -21.42 -11.25
N LYS A 288 0.03 -20.34 -11.99
CA LYS A 288 -1.06 -19.41 -11.71
C LYS A 288 -1.81 -19.09 -13.01
N PRO A 289 -2.70 -19.97 -13.48
CA PRO A 289 -3.29 -19.83 -14.81
C PRO A 289 -4.36 -18.75 -14.90
N LEU A 290 -4.86 -18.21 -13.78
CA LEU A 290 -5.94 -17.21 -13.80
C LEU A 290 -7.15 -17.68 -14.64
N SER A 291 -7.51 -18.97 -14.50
CA SER A 291 -8.59 -19.59 -15.26
C SER A 291 -9.97 -19.43 -14.60
N ILE A 292 -11.03 -19.61 -15.38
CA ILE A 292 -12.41 -19.67 -14.87
C ILE A 292 -12.81 -21.06 -14.35
N ASN A 293 -11.84 -21.95 -14.06
CA ASN A 293 -12.13 -23.30 -13.58
C ASN A 293 -12.84 -23.34 -12.23
N HIS A 294 -12.69 -22.29 -11.43
CA HIS A 294 -13.47 -22.10 -10.22
C HIS A 294 -14.98 -21.97 -10.49
N LEU A 295 -15.38 -21.53 -11.70
CA LEU A 295 -16.77 -21.43 -12.14
C LEU A 295 -17.28 -22.71 -12.80
N LEU A 296 -16.45 -23.38 -13.60
CA LEU A 296 -16.87 -24.49 -14.45
C LEU A 296 -16.85 -25.86 -13.75
N GLY A 297 -16.01 -26.03 -12.72
CA GLY A 297 -15.85 -27.32 -12.05
C GLY A 297 -15.29 -28.43 -12.95
N PRO A 298 -15.39 -29.71 -12.55
CA PRO A 298 -14.95 -30.84 -13.36
C PRO A 298 -15.89 -31.07 -14.56
N SER A 299 -15.31 -31.55 -15.67
CA SER A 299 -16.07 -31.90 -16.88
C SER A 299 -15.81 -33.34 -17.33
N TYR A 300 -16.73 -33.88 -18.12
CA TYR A 300 -16.54 -35.14 -18.84
C TYR A 300 -17.25 -35.07 -20.19
N ILE A 301 -16.77 -35.89 -21.13
CA ILE A 301 -17.29 -35.94 -22.49
C ILE A 301 -18.34 -37.04 -22.56
N THR A 302 -19.53 -36.72 -23.08
CA THR A 302 -20.60 -37.68 -23.36
C THR A 302 -21.09 -37.48 -24.78
N GLY A 303 -20.69 -38.38 -25.68
CA GLY A 303 -21.01 -38.26 -27.11
C GLY A 303 -20.37 -37.02 -27.73
N SER A 304 -21.19 -36.13 -28.28
CA SER A 304 -20.77 -34.88 -28.93
C SER A 304 -20.87 -33.66 -28.01
N VAL A 305 -20.81 -33.86 -26.68
CA VAL A 305 -20.91 -32.77 -25.69
C VAL A 305 -19.87 -32.95 -24.59
N GLN A 306 -19.16 -31.88 -24.25
CA GLN A 306 -18.40 -31.74 -23.02
C GLN A 306 -19.32 -31.13 -21.96
N ARG A 307 -19.68 -31.94 -20.97
CA ARG A 307 -20.62 -31.58 -19.91
C ARG A 307 -19.88 -31.16 -18.65
N PHE A 308 -20.28 -30.03 -18.10
CA PHE A 308 -19.86 -29.52 -16.79
C PHE A 308 -21.02 -29.69 -15.82
N VAL A 309 -20.86 -30.57 -14.83
CA VAL A 309 -21.93 -30.92 -13.86
C VAL A 309 -22.00 -30.00 -12.65
N PHE A 310 -21.07 -29.06 -12.53
CA PHE A 310 -21.04 -28.15 -11.40
C PHE A 310 -20.59 -26.75 -11.83
N VAL A 311 -21.55 -25.92 -12.23
CA VAL A 311 -21.28 -24.51 -12.52
C VAL A 311 -21.59 -23.65 -11.29
N THR A 312 -20.58 -22.99 -10.71
CA THR A 312 -20.81 -22.05 -9.61
C THR A 312 -21.18 -20.68 -10.16
N MET A 313 -22.39 -20.22 -9.85
CA MET A 313 -22.90 -18.90 -10.27
C MET A 313 -22.42 -17.74 -9.39
N ASN A 314 -21.47 -18.02 -8.50
CA ASN A 314 -20.87 -17.05 -7.63
C ASN A 314 -19.34 -17.24 -7.64
N PRO A 315 -18.54 -16.19 -7.91
CA PRO A 315 -17.08 -16.30 -7.84
C PRO A 315 -16.57 -16.71 -6.44
N PHE A 316 -17.34 -16.41 -5.40
CA PHE A 316 -17.01 -16.74 -4.02
C PHE A 316 -18.09 -17.63 -3.41
N SER A 317 -17.70 -18.80 -2.91
CA SER A 317 -18.57 -19.68 -2.11
C SER A 317 -18.55 -19.30 -0.63
N GLU A 318 -17.38 -18.91 -0.15
CA GLU A 318 -17.12 -18.57 1.25
C GLU A 318 -16.20 -17.35 1.29
N LEU A 319 -16.60 -16.37 2.09
CA LEU A 319 -15.82 -15.18 2.39
C LEU A 319 -15.48 -15.16 3.88
N TYR A 320 -14.32 -14.64 4.20
CA TYR A 320 -13.79 -14.61 5.55
C TYR A 320 -13.46 -13.18 5.92
N LEU A 321 -14.14 -12.68 6.95
CA LEU A 321 -13.81 -11.40 7.56
C LEU A 321 -12.65 -11.62 8.51
N ARG A 322 -11.51 -11.01 8.22
CA ARG A 322 -10.29 -11.13 9.00
C ARG A 322 -9.96 -9.84 9.72
N CYS A 323 -9.51 -9.96 10.97
CA CYS A 323 -8.92 -8.86 11.72
C CYS A 323 -7.77 -9.40 12.57
N PRO A 324 -6.51 -9.13 12.19
CA PRO A 324 -5.35 -9.63 12.93
C PRO A 324 -5.32 -9.18 14.40
N SER A 325 -5.84 -7.98 14.69
CA SER A 325 -5.88 -7.42 16.04
C SER A 325 -6.96 -8.06 16.93
N LEU A 326 -7.98 -8.66 16.33
CA LEU A 326 -9.08 -9.32 17.05
C LEU A 326 -9.06 -10.83 16.80
N ALA A 327 -7.90 -11.37 16.41
CA ALA A 327 -7.71 -12.79 16.12
C ALA A 327 -7.69 -13.59 17.43
N ASN A 328 -8.59 -14.57 17.57
CA ASN A 328 -8.56 -15.49 18.70
C ASN A 328 -7.40 -16.48 18.50
N GLY A 329 -6.41 -16.43 19.39
CA GLY A 329 -5.19 -17.22 19.30
C GLY A 329 -5.39 -18.75 19.39
N GLU A 330 -6.56 -19.25 19.82
CA GLU A 330 -6.69 -20.70 20.10
C GLU A 330 -7.95 -21.39 19.53
N THR A 331 -9.09 -20.73 19.31
CA THR A 331 -10.35 -21.48 19.03
C THR A 331 -10.86 -21.46 17.58
N THR A 332 -10.52 -20.44 16.77
CA THR A 332 -11.03 -20.33 15.39
C THR A 332 -9.87 -20.47 14.40
N VAL A 333 -9.71 -21.67 13.83
CA VAL A 333 -8.69 -21.95 12.81
C VAL A 333 -9.36 -22.02 11.44
N GLY A 334 -8.98 -21.10 10.55
CA GLY A 334 -9.36 -21.14 9.15
C GLY A 334 -8.36 -21.88 8.27
N PRO A 335 -8.62 -21.99 6.96
CA PRO A 335 -7.75 -22.69 6.00
C PRO A 335 -6.30 -22.18 5.95
N LEU A 336 -6.03 -20.97 6.47
CA LEU A 336 -4.73 -20.29 6.40
C LEU A 336 -4.34 -19.56 7.71
N GLY A 337 -4.97 -19.84 8.85
CA GLY A 337 -4.56 -19.26 10.14
C GLY A 337 -5.70 -18.84 11.08
N HIS A 338 -5.33 -18.10 12.12
CA HIS A 338 -6.15 -17.77 13.29
C HIS A 338 -6.81 -16.38 13.26
N ASP A 339 -6.72 -15.65 12.15
CA ASP A 339 -7.12 -14.23 12.06
C ASP A 339 -8.55 -14.01 11.54
N ILE A 340 -9.40 -15.04 11.62
CA ILE A 340 -10.77 -15.03 11.10
C ILE A 340 -11.75 -14.70 12.22
N LEU A 341 -12.52 -13.62 12.02
CA LEU A 341 -13.61 -13.22 12.90
C LEU A 341 -14.92 -13.92 12.53
N CYS A 342 -15.24 -13.95 11.25
CA CYS A 342 -16.51 -14.47 10.78
C CYS A 342 -16.35 -15.12 9.40
N LYS A 343 -17.04 -16.24 9.22
CA LYS A 343 -17.19 -16.93 7.93
C LYS A 343 -18.56 -16.55 7.35
N ILE A 344 -18.54 -15.89 6.21
CA ILE A 344 -19.73 -15.51 5.44
C ILE A 344 -19.93 -16.56 4.35
N VAL A 345 -20.98 -17.38 4.48
CA VAL A 345 -21.35 -18.36 3.44
C VAL A 345 -22.17 -17.64 2.38
N VAL A 346 -21.67 -17.60 1.15
CA VAL A 346 -22.33 -16.92 0.04
C VAL A 346 -23.29 -17.89 -0.64
N SER A 347 -24.52 -17.94 -0.12
CA SER A 347 -25.54 -18.90 -0.57
C SER A 347 -26.44 -18.37 -1.70
N LYS A 348 -26.47 -17.05 -1.92
CA LYS A 348 -27.30 -16.41 -2.95
C LYS A 348 -26.43 -15.82 -4.07
N GLY A 349 -27.02 -15.63 -5.24
CA GLY A 349 -26.37 -15.04 -6.41
C GLY A 349 -26.12 -13.54 -6.30
N VAL A 350 -25.56 -12.98 -7.37
CA VAL A 350 -25.28 -11.54 -7.51
C VAL A 350 -26.56 -10.71 -7.36
N GLY A 351 -26.49 -9.59 -6.62
CA GLY A 351 -27.60 -8.66 -6.41
C GLY A 351 -28.41 -8.88 -5.12
N HIS A 352 -28.11 -9.94 -4.37
CA HIS A 352 -28.68 -10.17 -3.04
C HIS A 352 -27.73 -9.67 -1.94
N VAL A 353 -28.29 -9.12 -0.86
CA VAL A 353 -27.54 -8.81 0.36
C VAL A 353 -27.31 -10.11 1.14
N MET A 354 -26.06 -10.36 1.52
CA MET A 354 -25.69 -11.46 2.41
C MET A 354 -25.60 -10.93 3.83
N GLU A 355 -26.26 -11.61 4.76
CA GLU A 355 -26.21 -11.30 6.17
C GLU A 355 -25.69 -12.54 6.90
N THR A 356 -24.79 -12.32 7.85
CA THR A 356 -24.28 -13.37 8.72
C THR A 356 -23.95 -12.76 10.07
N GLU A 357 -24.03 -13.58 11.10
CA GLU A 357 -23.70 -13.20 12.46
C GLU A 357 -22.81 -14.29 13.06
N THR A 358 -21.92 -13.88 13.96
CA THR A 358 -21.25 -14.83 14.86
C THR A 358 -22.26 -15.34 15.88
N SER A 359 -22.03 -16.54 16.43
CA SER A 359 -22.88 -17.07 17.49
C SER A 359 -22.98 -16.10 18.67
N GLU A 360 -24.13 -16.06 19.34
CA GLU A 360 -24.25 -15.43 20.65
C GLU A 360 -23.15 -15.99 21.57
N GLU A 361 -22.49 -15.11 22.34
CA GLU A 361 -21.33 -15.43 23.20
C GLU A 361 -20.02 -15.81 22.45
N HIS A 362 -19.77 -15.25 21.26
CA HIS A 362 -18.46 -15.37 20.62
C HIS A 362 -17.40 -14.50 21.30
N TRP A 363 -16.62 -15.10 22.19
CA TRP A 363 -15.54 -14.40 22.91
C TRP A 363 -14.23 -14.38 22.12
N VAL A 364 -13.60 -13.20 22.07
CA VAL A 364 -12.29 -12.99 21.44
C VAL A 364 -11.28 -12.63 22.52
N ASN A 365 -10.24 -13.45 22.68
CA ASN A 365 -9.14 -13.15 23.58
C ASN A 365 -8.23 -12.08 22.96
N LEU A 366 -8.21 -10.91 23.58
CA LEU A 366 -7.36 -9.78 23.20
C LEU A 366 -5.94 -9.97 23.75
N HIS A 367 -4.96 -10.25 22.90
CA HIS A 367 -3.55 -10.32 23.31
C HIS A 367 -2.86 -8.95 23.23
N GLY A 368 -2.49 -8.40 24.38
CA GLY A 368 -1.66 -7.19 24.50
C GLY A 368 -2.45 -5.88 24.65
N PRO A 369 -1.76 -4.73 24.75
CA PRO A 369 -2.41 -3.42 24.76
C PRO A 369 -2.97 -3.13 23.37
N ILE A 370 -4.26 -3.45 23.16
CA ILE A 370 -4.94 -3.18 21.89
C ILE A 370 -5.60 -1.81 21.96
N THR A 371 -5.11 -0.88 21.14
CA THR A 371 -5.76 0.41 20.95
C THR A 371 -6.92 0.24 19.97
N LEU A 372 -8.16 0.24 20.47
CA LEU A 372 -9.39 0.16 19.65
C LEU A 372 -9.59 1.33 18.68
N ARG A 373 -8.71 2.34 18.71
CA ARG A 373 -8.73 3.49 17.78
C ARG A 373 -8.57 3.07 16.31
N HIS A 374 -7.84 1.98 16.03
CA HIS A 374 -7.59 1.54 14.65
C HIS A 374 -7.63 0.01 14.53
N LEU A 375 -8.80 -0.51 14.13
CA LEU A 375 -8.97 -1.91 13.75
C LEU A 375 -8.87 -2.06 12.23
N ARG A 376 -8.13 -3.06 11.75
CA ARG A 376 -7.96 -3.35 10.32
C ARG A 376 -8.76 -4.58 9.95
N PHE A 377 -9.75 -4.41 9.08
CA PHE A 377 -10.57 -5.50 8.56
C PHE A 377 -10.16 -5.81 7.12
N LYS A 378 -10.14 -7.09 6.78
CA LYS A 378 -9.94 -7.57 5.41
C LYS A 378 -10.99 -8.61 5.10
N LEU A 379 -11.65 -8.46 3.96
CA LEU A 379 -12.49 -9.51 3.40
C LEU A 379 -11.62 -10.37 2.49
N THR A 380 -11.56 -11.66 2.76
CA THR A 380 -10.70 -12.60 2.04
C THR A 380 -11.47 -13.83 1.58
N ASP A 381 -10.98 -14.51 0.55
CA ASP A 381 -11.51 -15.80 0.13
C ASP A 381 -10.84 -16.97 0.90
N TYR A 382 -11.23 -18.21 0.61
CA TYR A 382 -10.63 -19.41 1.26
C TYR A 382 -9.12 -19.55 1.00
N GLN A 383 -8.59 -18.95 -0.07
CA GLN A 383 -7.17 -18.94 -0.43
C GLN A 383 -6.41 -17.74 0.17
N GLY A 384 -7.09 -16.88 0.95
CA GLY A 384 -6.49 -15.72 1.60
C GLY A 384 -6.32 -14.51 0.67
N ASN A 385 -6.84 -14.56 -0.55
CA ASN A 385 -6.83 -13.42 -1.47
C ASN A 385 -7.84 -12.37 -1.02
N VAL A 386 -7.46 -11.10 -1.07
CA VAL A 386 -8.35 -9.99 -0.73
C VAL A 386 -9.46 -9.87 -1.78
N VAL A 387 -10.70 -9.78 -1.31
CA VAL A 387 -11.87 -9.67 -2.16
C VAL A 387 -12.07 -8.22 -2.55
N ASP A 388 -12.10 -7.95 -3.86
CA ASP A 388 -12.44 -6.64 -4.38
C ASP A 388 -13.96 -6.44 -4.36
N THR A 389 -14.42 -5.46 -3.58
CA THR A 389 -15.84 -5.13 -3.45
C THR A 389 -16.35 -4.28 -4.61
N ARG A 390 -15.52 -3.87 -5.58
CA ARG A 390 -15.94 -3.11 -6.77
C ARG A 390 -16.86 -1.93 -6.42
N ASP A 391 -16.46 -1.14 -5.43
CA ASP A 391 -17.21 0.01 -4.88
C ASP A 391 -18.56 -0.32 -4.22
N THR A 392 -18.90 -1.60 -4.02
CA THR A 392 -20.01 -1.97 -3.13
C THR A 392 -19.61 -1.79 -1.67
N SER A 393 -20.50 -1.14 -0.92
CA SER A 393 -20.28 -0.89 0.51
C SER A 393 -20.42 -2.18 1.30
N VAL A 394 -19.41 -2.49 2.11
CA VAL A 394 -19.46 -3.53 3.12
C VAL A 394 -19.64 -2.84 4.46
N SER A 395 -20.76 -3.13 5.13
CA SER A 395 -21.08 -2.62 6.46
C SER A 395 -21.16 -3.78 7.44
N PHE A 396 -20.61 -3.63 8.63
CA PHE A 396 -20.74 -4.57 9.72
C PHE A 396 -20.76 -3.80 11.04
N LEU A 397 -21.34 -4.42 12.07
CA LEU A 397 -21.43 -3.88 13.41
C LEU A 397 -20.64 -4.80 14.35
N ILE A 398 -19.91 -4.22 15.29
CA ILE A 398 -19.18 -4.97 16.32
C ILE A 398 -19.79 -4.61 17.67
N PHE A 399 -20.21 -5.62 18.40
CA PHE A 399 -20.59 -5.51 19.80
C PHE A 399 -19.40 -5.94 20.65
N LEU A 400 -18.89 -5.02 21.46
CA LEU A 400 -17.85 -5.31 22.46
C LEU A 400 -18.52 -5.22 23.83
N ASP A 401 -18.73 -6.36 24.46
CA ASP A 401 -19.16 -6.39 25.86
C ASP A 401 -17.91 -6.46 26.77
N THR A 402 -17.92 -5.68 27.85
CA THR A 402 -16.83 -5.60 28.82
C THR A 402 -17.11 -6.42 30.08
N GLU A 403 -18.23 -7.14 30.17
CA GLU A 403 -18.55 -7.95 31.34
C GLU A 403 -17.78 -9.29 31.39
N ARG A 404 -16.57 -9.25 31.96
CA ARG A 404 -16.12 -10.17 33.03
C ARG A 404 -14.81 -9.73 33.68
#